data_AF-T1CWS2-F1
#
_entry.id   AF-T1CWS2-F1
#
_cell.length_a   1.000
_cell.length_b   1.000
_cell.length_c   1.000
_cell.angle_alpha   90.00
_cell.angle_beta   90.00
_cell.angle_gamma   90.00
#
_symmetry.space_group_name_H-M   'P 1'
#
loop_
_entity.id
_entity.type
_entity.pdbx_description
1 polymer ?
#
loop_
_entity_poly.entity_id
_entity_poly.type
_entity_poly.pdbx_seq_one_letter_code
_entity_poly.pdbx_strand_id
1 'polypeptide(L)'
;MLKFTSCFDTQSSFIYPDKSDLDSVFEAITHERDERKSGYYHLPFEDRAIKDSALLLAQNPAFLEIKNLIIVGIGGSSLGLRAIDSALSHLPNRKNIHLQFLEHTDPVHSHKVLDTLNIKETLFIVISKSGTTIETSSLFKYIVARFSLFDINASHLACITDEDSPLFHLAKSKNIPVICIDKNVGGRFSVLSSVGILPLMILGFDTQRILNGAKAFVEGFFARKHDHLLHKAFFLAKNYQTLPINVLFSYSSVFRDFNLWYVQLWAESLGKLNAHNQKVGLTPLALIGSIDQHSSLQLIVQGVMNKSVTFLTINQQCFLEPKIPNISLPYLESSDFVNATSFLTLLNLQQKATMETLKAEGIPTDLITLESLDEASVGALIMYFELLTSCAGAVFGINTYDQPGVEFGKKRLREMF
;
A
#
# COMPACT_ATOMS: atom_id res chain seq x y z
N MET A 1 1.15 8.92 16.00
CA MET A 1 0.74 8.17 14.79
C MET A 1 1.57 6.92 14.66
N LEU A 2 2.88 7.02 14.41
CA LEU A 2 3.76 5.85 14.34
C LEU A 2 4.82 5.91 15.44
N LYS A 3 5.06 4.77 16.10
CA LYS A 3 6.16 4.58 17.05
C LYS A 3 7.10 3.53 16.50
N PHE A 4 8.39 3.85 16.56
CA PHE A 4 9.46 3.00 16.09
C PHE A 4 10.27 2.55 17.29
N THR A 5 10.53 1.25 17.38
CA THR A 5 11.45 0.71 18.38
C THR A 5 12.73 0.35 17.63
N SER A 6 13.82 1.08 17.91
CA SER A 6 15.08 0.91 17.16
C SER A 6 15.54 -0.53 17.27
N CYS A 7 15.89 -1.13 16.13
CA CYS A 7 16.33 -2.51 16.04
C CYS A 7 17.13 -2.71 14.73
N PHE A 8 17.57 -3.95 14.49
CA PHE A 8 18.85 -4.38 13.92
C PHE A 8 19.96 -4.25 14.96
N ASP A 9 19.95 -5.15 15.96
CA ASP A 9 21.03 -5.28 16.94
C ASP A 9 22.37 -5.24 16.22
N THR A 10 23.34 -4.49 16.73
CA THR A 10 24.65 -4.31 16.12
C THR A 10 25.44 -5.61 16.18
N GLN A 11 25.20 -6.48 15.20
CA GLN A 11 26.05 -7.64 14.95
C GLN A 11 27.23 -7.17 14.11
N SER A 12 28.44 -7.59 14.48
CA SER A 12 29.67 -7.15 13.81
C SER A 12 29.76 -7.55 12.33
N SER A 13 28.90 -8.45 11.85
CA SER A 13 28.89 -8.97 10.48
C SER A 13 28.12 -8.11 9.47
N PHE A 14 27.29 -7.16 9.91
CA PHE A 14 26.49 -6.32 9.01
C PHE A 14 27.05 -4.91 8.87
N ILE A 15 26.71 -4.27 7.76
CA ILE A 15 27.10 -2.90 7.45
C ILE A 15 26.04 -1.95 8.03
N TYR A 16 26.47 -1.06 8.92
CA TYR A 16 25.64 0.00 9.50
C TYR A 16 26.11 1.36 9.00
N PRO A 17 25.19 2.33 8.82
CA PRO A 17 25.58 3.67 8.39
C PRO A 17 26.27 4.42 9.53
N ASP A 18 27.27 5.22 9.17
CA ASP A 18 27.73 6.31 10.02
C ASP A 18 26.93 7.60 9.77
N LYS A 19 27.27 8.70 10.45
CA LYS A 19 26.57 9.97 10.27
C LYS A 19 26.67 10.50 8.83
N SER A 20 27.81 10.34 8.18
CA SER A 20 28.04 10.83 6.82
C SER A 20 27.20 10.07 5.80
N ASP A 21 27.03 8.76 6.00
CA ASP A 21 26.12 7.94 5.21
C ASP A 21 24.67 8.46 5.30
N LEU A 22 24.19 8.74 6.51
CA LEU A 22 22.82 9.25 6.73
C LEU A 22 22.63 10.63 6.12
N ASP A 23 23.61 11.52 6.29
CA ASP A 23 23.57 12.87 5.72
C ASP A 23 23.54 12.81 4.19
N SER A 24 24.33 11.92 3.56
CA SER A 24 24.32 11.72 2.12
C SER A 24 22.96 11.24 1.59
N VAL A 25 22.33 10.25 2.24
CA VAL A 25 20.99 9.77 1.85
C VAL A 25 19.96 10.88 2.05
N PHE A 26 20.02 11.62 3.15
CA PHE A 26 19.10 12.72 3.43
C PHE A 26 19.21 13.84 2.39
N GLU A 27 20.43 14.23 2.01
CA GLU A 27 20.70 15.22 0.96
C GLU A 27 20.15 14.76 -0.39
N ALA A 28 20.37 13.50 -0.76
CA ALA A 28 19.82 12.93 -1.99
C ALA A 28 18.28 13.04 -2.02
N ILE A 29 17.60 12.67 -0.93
CA ILE A 29 16.13 12.73 -0.85
C ILE A 29 15.61 14.17 -0.81
N THR A 30 16.34 15.08 -0.17
CA THR A 30 16.03 16.52 -0.19
C THR A 30 16.11 17.07 -1.61
N HIS A 31 17.17 16.72 -2.34
CA HIS A 31 17.33 17.08 -3.74
C HIS A 31 16.23 16.49 -4.64
N GLU A 32 15.90 15.19 -4.48
CA GLU A 32 14.81 14.56 -5.24
C GLU A 32 13.46 15.25 -5.03
N ARG A 33 13.15 15.66 -3.79
CA ARG A 33 11.96 16.43 -3.47
C ARG A 33 12.01 17.81 -4.13
N ASP A 34 13.09 18.56 -3.92
CA ASP A 34 13.20 19.95 -4.35
C ASP A 34 13.17 20.08 -5.88
N GLU A 35 13.75 19.12 -6.59
CA GLU A 35 13.67 19.02 -8.06
C GLU A 35 12.33 18.45 -8.57
N ARG A 36 11.43 18.02 -7.67
CA ARG A 36 10.15 17.38 -8.00
C ARG A 36 10.31 16.15 -8.91
N LYS A 37 11.38 15.38 -8.71
CA LYS A 37 11.67 14.15 -9.46
C LYS A 37 10.49 13.17 -9.43
N SER A 38 9.78 13.12 -8.30
CA SER A 38 8.49 12.46 -8.18
C SER A 38 7.50 13.36 -7.45
N GLY A 39 6.25 13.37 -7.87
CA GLY A 39 5.21 14.25 -7.31
C GLY A 39 4.72 13.82 -5.92
N TYR A 40 4.95 12.56 -5.53
CA TYR A 40 4.34 12.00 -4.31
C TYR A 40 4.73 12.75 -3.02
N TYR A 41 5.92 13.33 -2.96
CA TYR A 41 6.37 14.15 -1.82
C TYR A 41 5.43 15.32 -1.51
N HIS A 42 4.75 15.84 -2.54
CA HIS A 42 3.96 17.06 -2.46
C HIS A 42 2.46 16.77 -2.28
N LEU A 43 1.99 15.56 -2.61
CA LEU A 43 0.57 15.19 -2.50
C LEU A 43 -0.05 15.53 -1.13
N PRO A 44 0.61 15.29 0.03
CA PRO A 44 0.02 15.63 1.33
C PRO A 44 -0.11 17.14 1.61
N PHE A 45 0.60 17.98 0.85
CA PHE A 45 0.60 19.44 1.01
C PHE A 45 -0.35 20.13 0.03
N GLU A 46 -0.87 19.39 -0.94
CA GLU A 46 -1.71 19.92 -2.01
C GLU A 46 -3.18 19.60 -1.75
N ASP A 47 -4.04 20.62 -1.82
CA ASP A 47 -5.49 20.42 -1.69
C ASP A 47 -6.14 19.88 -2.98
N ARG A 48 -5.38 19.76 -4.08
CA ARG A 48 -5.92 19.51 -5.42
C ARG A 48 -6.77 18.24 -5.46
N ALA A 49 -6.25 17.13 -4.93
CA ALA A 49 -6.98 15.86 -4.95
C ALA A 49 -8.33 15.94 -4.21
N ILE A 50 -8.36 16.64 -3.06
CA ILE A 50 -9.58 16.88 -2.29
C ILE A 50 -10.54 17.79 -3.06
N LYS A 51 -10.06 18.92 -3.59
CA LYS A 51 -10.88 19.91 -4.31
C LYS A 51 -11.46 19.33 -5.60
N ASP A 52 -10.66 18.65 -6.40
CA ASP A 52 -11.09 18.03 -7.66
C ASP A 52 -12.11 16.92 -7.39
N SER A 53 -11.89 16.10 -6.36
CA SER A 53 -12.81 15.04 -5.95
C SER A 53 -14.12 15.61 -5.40
N ALA A 54 -14.06 16.62 -4.52
CA ALA A 54 -15.24 17.28 -3.97
C ALA A 54 -16.08 17.96 -5.07
N LEU A 55 -15.43 18.63 -6.02
CA LEU A 55 -16.10 19.25 -7.16
C LEU A 55 -16.81 18.21 -8.03
N LEU A 56 -16.12 17.11 -8.36
CA LEU A 56 -16.72 16.03 -9.14
C LEU A 56 -17.93 15.42 -8.42
N LEU A 57 -17.84 15.19 -7.10
CA LEU A 57 -18.96 14.67 -6.31
C LEU A 57 -20.13 15.66 -6.20
N ALA A 58 -19.85 16.97 -6.09
CA ALA A 58 -20.88 18.00 -6.07
C ALA A 58 -21.62 18.10 -7.42
N GLN A 59 -20.91 17.87 -8.53
CA GLN A 59 -21.50 17.82 -9.87
C GLN A 59 -22.23 16.49 -10.16
N ASN A 60 -21.93 15.43 -9.41
CA ASN A 60 -22.47 14.09 -9.60
C ASN A 60 -22.97 13.49 -8.27
N PRO A 61 -23.99 14.08 -7.62
CA PRO A 61 -24.42 13.67 -6.28
C PRO A 61 -24.88 12.21 -6.20
N ALA A 62 -25.36 11.65 -7.32
CA ALA A 62 -25.73 10.23 -7.43
C ALA A 62 -24.58 9.26 -7.09
N PHE A 63 -23.31 9.69 -7.22
CA PHE A 63 -22.14 8.88 -6.84
C PHE A 63 -22.10 8.58 -5.34
N LEU A 64 -22.81 9.35 -4.51
CA LEU A 64 -22.88 9.16 -3.07
C LEU A 64 -24.05 8.27 -2.61
N GLU A 65 -24.95 7.91 -3.53
CA GLU A 65 -26.17 7.11 -3.28
C GLU A 65 -26.05 5.65 -3.76
N ILE A 66 -24.87 5.25 -4.25
CA ILE A 66 -24.59 3.91 -4.77
C ILE A 66 -24.51 2.85 -3.68
N LYS A 67 -24.71 1.59 -4.07
CA LYS A 67 -24.46 0.41 -3.22
C LYS A 67 -23.20 -0.34 -3.63
N ASN A 68 -22.77 -0.22 -4.88
CA ASN A 68 -21.58 -0.90 -5.41
C ASN A 68 -20.63 0.12 -6.01
N LEU A 69 -19.35 0.05 -5.62
CA LEU A 69 -18.27 0.82 -6.21
C LEU A 69 -17.29 -0.15 -6.85
N ILE A 70 -17.13 -0.08 -8.17
CA ILE A 70 -16.27 -0.97 -8.95
C ILE A 70 -15.08 -0.16 -9.47
N ILE A 71 -13.89 -0.52 -9.00
CA ILE A 71 -12.64 0.06 -9.47
C ILE A 71 -12.12 -0.78 -10.63
N VAL A 72 -11.94 -0.17 -11.79
CA VAL A 72 -11.38 -0.84 -12.98
C VAL A 72 -9.97 -0.31 -13.18
N GLY A 73 -8.98 -1.06 -12.71
CA GLY A 73 -7.59 -0.62 -12.62
C GLY A 73 -6.74 -1.73 -12.00
N ILE A 74 -5.44 -1.74 -12.29
CA ILE A 74 -4.49 -2.75 -11.78
C ILE A 74 -3.28 -2.08 -11.15
N GLY A 75 -2.66 -2.76 -10.19
CA GLY A 75 -1.42 -2.31 -9.54
C GLY A 75 -1.65 -1.05 -8.73
N GLY A 76 -0.91 0.02 -9.03
CA GLY A 76 -1.00 1.28 -8.29
C GLY A 76 -2.37 1.96 -8.38
N SER A 77 -3.16 1.64 -9.41
CA SER A 77 -4.55 2.08 -9.58
C SER A 77 -5.56 1.38 -8.65
N SER A 78 -5.12 0.41 -7.83
CA SER A 78 -6.02 -0.44 -7.03
C SER A 78 -5.45 -0.77 -5.65
N LEU A 79 -4.21 -1.26 -5.56
CA LEU A 79 -3.64 -1.82 -4.33
C LEU A 79 -3.60 -0.82 -3.17
N GLY A 80 -3.27 0.44 -3.43
CA GLY A 80 -3.25 1.48 -2.39
C GLY A 80 -4.63 1.77 -1.82
N LEU A 81 -5.66 1.90 -2.67
CA LEU A 81 -7.04 2.09 -2.22
C LEU A 81 -7.50 0.90 -1.38
N ARG A 82 -7.22 -0.32 -1.84
CA ARG A 82 -7.57 -1.53 -1.09
C ARG A 82 -6.87 -1.59 0.26
N ALA A 83 -5.59 -1.23 0.31
CA ALA A 83 -4.83 -1.18 1.55
C ALA A 83 -5.48 -0.25 2.59
N ILE A 84 -5.90 0.94 2.17
CA ILE A 84 -6.54 1.92 3.06
C ILE A 84 -7.94 1.47 3.49
N ASP A 85 -8.80 1.05 2.54
CA ASP A 85 -10.17 0.59 2.89
C ASP A 85 -10.13 -0.63 3.81
N SER A 86 -9.28 -1.62 3.53
CA SER A 86 -9.14 -2.83 4.35
C SER A 86 -8.70 -2.49 5.78
N ALA A 87 -7.69 -1.61 5.92
CA ALA A 87 -7.20 -1.14 7.22
C ALA A 87 -8.26 -0.36 8.01
N LEU A 88 -9.07 0.46 7.34
CA LEU A 88 -10.00 1.39 7.98
C LEU A 88 -11.46 0.94 7.93
N SER A 89 -11.74 -0.26 7.39
CA SER A 89 -13.10 -0.75 7.14
C SER A 89 -13.99 -0.82 8.39
N HIS A 90 -13.38 -0.92 9.56
CA HIS A 90 -14.03 -0.95 10.87
C HIS A 90 -14.53 0.43 11.35
N LEU A 91 -14.11 1.53 10.72
CA LEU A 91 -14.49 2.86 11.16
C LEU A 91 -15.98 3.14 10.90
N PRO A 92 -16.69 3.79 11.84
CA PRO A 92 -18.15 3.95 11.75
C PRO A 92 -18.61 4.90 10.63
N ASN A 93 -17.73 5.80 10.16
CA ASN A 93 -18.00 6.69 9.03
C ASN A 93 -17.90 5.99 7.67
N ARG A 94 -17.31 4.79 7.60
CA ARG A 94 -17.29 4.03 6.35
C ARG A 94 -18.72 3.63 5.97
N LYS A 95 -19.18 4.13 4.83
CA LYS A 95 -20.48 3.77 4.27
C LYS A 95 -20.54 2.28 3.93
N ASN A 96 -21.75 1.73 4.00
CA ASN A 96 -22.02 0.35 3.58
C ASN A 96 -22.11 0.23 2.05
N ILE A 97 -21.01 0.57 1.37
CA ILE A 97 -20.84 0.40 -0.07
C ILE A 97 -19.95 -0.83 -0.28
N HIS A 98 -20.39 -1.70 -1.18
CA HIS A 98 -19.64 -2.87 -1.61
C HIS A 98 -18.57 -2.44 -2.62
N LEU A 99 -17.33 -2.37 -2.15
CA LEU A 99 -16.16 -2.05 -2.96
C LEU A 99 -15.63 -3.32 -3.61
N GLN A 100 -15.49 -3.32 -4.94
CA GLN A 100 -14.87 -4.42 -5.68
C GLN A 100 -13.89 -3.89 -6.72
N PHE A 101 -12.98 -4.75 -7.15
CA PHE A 101 -11.90 -4.40 -8.05
C PHE A 101 -11.87 -5.34 -9.26
N LEU A 102 -11.80 -4.78 -10.46
CA LEU A 102 -11.59 -5.49 -11.70
C LEU A 102 -10.17 -5.17 -12.20
N GLU A 103 -9.24 -6.06 -11.85
CA GLU A 103 -7.80 -5.82 -12.04
C GLU A 103 -7.18 -6.72 -13.11
N HIS A 104 -7.74 -7.91 -13.34
CA HIS A 104 -7.15 -8.91 -14.23
C HIS A 104 -8.22 -9.51 -15.16
N THR A 105 -7.77 -10.06 -16.28
CA THR A 105 -8.64 -10.62 -17.34
C THR A 105 -9.05 -12.07 -17.08
N ASP A 106 -9.18 -12.47 -15.81
CA ASP A 106 -9.70 -13.80 -15.47
C ASP A 106 -11.23 -13.81 -15.66
N PRO A 107 -11.73 -14.65 -16.58
CA PRO A 107 -13.16 -14.71 -16.84
C PRO A 107 -13.94 -15.15 -15.58
N VAL A 108 -13.40 -16.03 -14.73
CA VAL A 108 -14.12 -16.56 -13.56
C VAL A 108 -14.44 -15.45 -12.57
N HIS A 109 -13.45 -14.63 -12.23
CA HIS A 109 -13.64 -13.49 -11.34
C HIS A 109 -14.56 -12.43 -11.94
N SER A 110 -14.33 -12.06 -13.21
CA SER A 110 -15.15 -11.04 -13.87
C SER A 110 -16.63 -11.44 -13.98
N HIS A 111 -16.93 -12.71 -14.25
CA HIS A 111 -18.30 -13.23 -14.26
C HIS A 111 -18.94 -13.15 -12.88
N LYS A 112 -18.25 -13.64 -11.85
CA LYS A 112 -18.73 -13.61 -10.47
C LYS A 112 -19.10 -12.19 -10.01
N VAL A 113 -18.26 -11.21 -10.35
CA VAL A 113 -18.51 -9.80 -10.03
C VAL A 113 -19.67 -9.27 -10.87
N LEU A 114 -19.56 -9.31 -12.20
CA LEU A 114 -20.42 -8.56 -13.12
C LEU A 114 -21.82 -9.16 -13.32
N ASP A 115 -22.04 -10.44 -13.04
CA ASP A 115 -23.36 -11.09 -13.19
C ASP A 115 -24.32 -10.77 -12.05
N THR A 116 -23.81 -10.25 -10.93
CA THR A 116 -24.62 -9.92 -9.74
C THR A 116 -24.96 -8.45 -9.60
N LEU A 117 -24.43 -7.59 -10.49
CA LEU A 117 -24.54 -6.14 -10.34
C LEU A 117 -25.88 -5.59 -10.83
N ASN A 118 -26.49 -4.75 -9.99
CA ASN A 118 -27.54 -3.83 -10.41
C ASN A 118 -26.90 -2.52 -10.88
N ILE A 119 -26.92 -2.26 -12.19
CA ILE A 119 -26.28 -1.09 -12.79
C ILE A 119 -26.77 0.24 -12.18
N LYS A 120 -28.06 0.35 -11.84
CA LYS A 120 -28.65 1.58 -11.27
C LYS A 120 -28.08 1.96 -9.91
N GLU A 121 -27.43 1.02 -9.22
CA GLU A 121 -26.86 1.21 -7.89
C GLU A 121 -25.33 1.04 -7.91
N THR A 122 -24.71 1.04 -9.11
CA THR A 122 -23.30 0.76 -9.30
C THR A 122 -22.59 1.97 -9.91
N LEU A 123 -21.41 2.32 -9.39
CA LEU A 123 -20.48 3.25 -10.02
C LEU A 123 -19.22 2.52 -10.45
N PHE A 124 -18.81 2.72 -11.71
CA PHE A 124 -17.51 2.30 -12.20
C PHE A 124 -16.54 3.48 -12.19
N ILE A 125 -15.36 3.31 -11.57
CA ILE A 125 -14.26 4.27 -11.69
C ILE A 125 -13.12 3.58 -12.44
N VAL A 126 -12.84 4.05 -13.66
CA VAL A 126 -11.76 3.52 -14.50
C VAL A 126 -10.49 4.30 -14.23
N ILE A 127 -9.46 3.62 -13.73
CA ILE A 127 -8.21 4.24 -13.28
C ILE A 127 -7.04 3.68 -14.09
N SER A 128 -6.52 4.47 -15.02
CA SER A 128 -5.31 4.14 -15.77
C SER A 128 -4.57 5.40 -16.15
N LYS A 129 -3.34 5.56 -15.61
CA LYS A 129 -2.47 6.70 -15.92
C LYS A 129 -2.27 6.86 -17.43
N SER A 130 -1.79 5.81 -18.08
CA SER A 130 -1.53 5.80 -19.53
C SER A 130 -2.78 5.73 -20.40
N GLY A 131 -3.94 5.35 -19.83
CA GLY A 131 -5.16 5.04 -20.58
C GLY A 131 -5.07 3.82 -21.51
N THR A 132 -3.93 3.13 -21.57
CA THR A 132 -3.65 2.04 -22.52
C THR A 132 -3.28 0.72 -21.85
N THR A 133 -3.37 0.64 -20.52
CA THR A 133 -3.17 -0.62 -19.77
C THR A 133 -4.12 -1.68 -20.32
N ILE A 134 -3.58 -2.82 -20.75
CA ILE A 134 -4.32 -3.79 -21.56
C ILE A 134 -5.48 -4.44 -20.78
N GLU A 135 -5.25 -4.78 -19.51
CA GLU A 135 -6.25 -5.36 -18.62
C GLU A 135 -7.38 -4.35 -18.38
N THR A 136 -7.03 -3.13 -17.97
CA THR A 136 -8.00 -2.06 -17.70
C THR A 136 -8.80 -1.70 -18.95
N SER A 137 -8.15 -1.53 -20.10
CA SER A 137 -8.83 -1.14 -21.35
C SER A 137 -9.72 -2.27 -21.88
N SER A 138 -9.32 -3.53 -21.73
CA SER A 138 -10.13 -4.69 -22.12
C SER A 138 -11.37 -4.84 -21.23
N LEU A 139 -11.19 -4.76 -19.91
CA LEU A 139 -12.29 -4.77 -18.94
C LEU A 139 -13.22 -3.57 -19.15
N PHE A 140 -12.68 -2.40 -19.43
CA PHE A 140 -13.47 -1.20 -19.69
C PHE A 140 -14.35 -1.36 -20.93
N LYS A 141 -13.79 -1.84 -22.06
CA LYS A 141 -14.57 -2.16 -23.27
C LYS A 141 -15.69 -3.16 -22.96
N TYR A 142 -15.38 -4.19 -22.18
CA TYR A 142 -16.36 -5.22 -21.81
C TYR A 142 -17.53 -4.63 -20.99
N ILE A 143 -17.26 -3.86 -19.93
CA ILE A 143 -18.33 -3.28 -19.11
C ILE A 143 -19.13 -2.21 -19.87
N VAL A 144 -18.49 -1.45 -20.76
CA VAL A 144 -19.18 -0.48 -21.62
C VAL A 144 -20.21 -1.18 -22.50
N ALA A 145 -19.80 -2.25 -23.18
CA ALA A 145 -20.70 -3.02 -24.03
C ALA A 145 -21.81 -3.70 -23.23
N ARG A 146 -21.43 -4.36 -22.13
CA ARG A 146 -22.37 -5.13 -21.29
C ARG A 146 -23.45 -4.27 -20.65
N PHE A 147 -23.10 -3.07 -20.17
CA PHE A 147 -24.03 -2.20 -19.44
C PHE A 147 -24.47 -0.96 -20.22
N SER A 148 -24.11 -0.85 -21.51
CA SER A 148 -24.45 0.31 -22.35
C SER A 148 -24.04 1.64 -21.69
N LEU A 149 -22.81 1.70 -21.15
CA LEU A 149 -22.33 2.81 -20.32
C LEU A 149 -22.16 4.13 -21.10
N PHE A 150 -22.11 4.11 -22.44
CA PHE A 150 -22.01 5.35 -23.22
C PHE A 150 -23.36 5.92 -23.66
N ASP A 151 -24.43 5.13 -23.57
CA ASP A 151 -25.72 5.51 -24.12
C ASP A 151 -26.75 5.70 -23.01
N ILE A 152 -26.97 4.66 -22.19
CA ILE A 152 -28.06 4.63 -21.20
C ILE A 152 -27.54 4.97 -19.80
N ASN A 153 -26.34 4.50 -19.45
CA ASN A 153 -25.84 4.50 -18.08
C ASN A 153 -24.56 5.34 -17.90
N ALA A 154 -24.40 6.43 -18.66
CA ALA A 154 -23.21 7.28 -18.61
C ALA A 154 -22.97 7.93 -17.23
N SER A 155 -24.04 8.16 -16.45
CA SER A 155 -23.99 8.64 -15.07
C SER A 155 -23.47 7.60 -14.06
N HIS A 156 -23.07 6.40 -14.50
CA HIS A 156 -22.52 5.34 -13.65
C HIS A 156 -21.02 5.12 -13.91
N LEU A 157 -20.34 6.12 -14.47
CA LEU A 157 -18.96 6.01 -14.91
C LEU A 157 -18.17 7.28 -14.59
N ALA A 158 -16.96 7.11 -14.06
CA ALA A 158 -15.96 8.16 -13.92
C ALA A 158 -14.57 7.63 -14.31
N CYS A 159 -13.65 8.54 -14.61
CA CYS A 159 -12.29 8.21 -15.02
C CYS A 159 -11.24 8.97 -14.20
N ILE A 160 -10.11 8.31 -13.93
CA ILE A 160 -8.91 8.93 -13.37
C ILE A 160 -7.71 8.54 -14.23
N THR A 161 -6.99 9.54 -14.76
CA THR A 161 -5.95 9.30 -15.77
C THR A 161 -4.97 10.49 -15.88
N ASP A 162 -3.94 10.39 -16.71
CA ASP A 162 -3.12 11.56 -17.06
C ASP A 162 -3.88 12.48 -18.03
N GLU A 163 -3.59 13.77 -17.93
CA GLU A 163 -3.99 14.74 -18.96
C GLU A 163 -3.42 14.35 -20.33
N ASP A 164 -4.24 14.49 -21.37
CA ASP A 164 -3.95 14.11 -22.76
C ASP A 164 -3.73 12.60 -23.01
N SER A 165 -4.08 11.73 -22.06
CA SER A 165 -4.08 10.29 -22.32
C SER A 165 -5.21 9.89 -23.28
N PRO A 166 -5.13 8.71 -23.94
CA PRO A 166 -6.25 8.16 -24.70
C PRO A 166 -7.54 8.02 -23.88
N LEU A 167 -7.44 7.69 -22.59
CA LEU A 167 -8.60 7.61 -21.69
C LEU A 167 -9.18 8.99 -21.39
N PHE A 168 -8.33 10.02 -21.25
CA PHE A 168 -8.76 11.40 -21.08
C PHE A 168 -9.55 11.89 -22.29
N HIS A 169 -9.01 11.70 -23.51
CA HIS A 169 -9.70 12.11 -24.73
C HIS A 169 -11.02 11.37 -24.93
N LEU A 170 -11.05 10.06 -24.65
CA LEU A 170 -12.29 9.29 -24.67
C LEU A 170 -13.31 9.85 -23.67
N ALA A 171 -12.89 10.07 -22.41
CA ALA A 171 -13.77 10.61 -21.37
C ALA A 171 -14.36 11.97 -21.78
N LYS A 172 -13.53 12.88 -22.31
CA LYS A 172 -13.99 14.17 -22.84
C LYS A 172 -14.97 14.01 -24.01
N SER A 173 -14.69 13.14 -24.97
CA SER A 173 -15.56 12.92 -26.13
C SER A 173 -16.94 12.35 -25.77
N LYS A 174 -17.04 11.65 -24.64
CA LYS A 174 -18.27 11.01 -24.14
C LYS A 174 -18.90 11.73 -22.96
N ASN A 175 -18.38 12.91 -22.58
CA ASN A 175 -18.81 13.68 -21.40
C ASN A 175 -18.78 12.86 -20.09
N ILE A 176 -17.81 11.96 -19.95
CA ILE A 176 -17.60 11.18 -18.74
C ILE A 176 -16.81 12.05 -17.74
N PRO A 177 -17.26 12.14 -16.47
CA PRO A 177 -16.49 12.81 -15.42
C PRO A 177 -15.06 12.26 -15.33
N VAL A 178 -14.07 13.13 -15.41
CA VAL A 178 -12.65 12.75 -15.41
C VAL A 178 -11.84 13.66 -14.50
N ILE A 179 -11.01 13.06 -13.64
CA ILE A 179 -10.00 13.75 -12.84
C ILE A 179 -8.61 13.40 -13.39
N CYS A 180 -7.77 14.41 -13.54
CA CYS A 180 -6.38 14.21 -13.96
C CYS A 180 -5.46 14.08 -12.74
N ILE A 181 -4.42 13.27 -12.87
CA ILE A 181 -3.32 13.18 -11.90
C ILE A 181 -2.04 13.79 -12.50
N ASP A 182 -1.08 14.13 -11.64
CA ASP A 182 0.16 14.73 -12.10
C ASP A 182 1.07 13.73 -12.81
N LYS A 183 1.64 14.17 -13.94
CA LYS A 183 2.49 13.34 -14.81
C LYS A 183 3.71 12.80 -14.08
N ASN A 184 4.24 13.48 -13.06
CA ASN A 184 5.37 13.02 -12.26
C ASN A 184 4.97 12.17 -11.03
N VAL A 185 3.70 11.83 -10.84
CA VAL A 185 3.26 10.87 -9.79
C VAL A 185 3.20 9.47 -10.39
N GLY A 186 4.10 8.59 -9.97
CA GLY A 186 4.11 7.18 -10.38
C GLY A 186 2.91 6.41 -9.81
N GLY A 187 2.39 5.42 -10.56
CA GLY A 187 1.18 4.68 -10.15
C GLY A 187 1.27 4.06 -8.75
N ARG A 188 2.39 3.41 -8.41
CA ARG A 188 2.61 2.80 -7.08
C ARG A 188 2.78 3.80 -5.92
N PHE A 189 2.94 5.09 -6.23
CA PHE A 189 3.01 6.23 -5.29
C PHE A 189 1.78 7.15 -5.40
N SER A 190 0.69 6.69 -6.03
CA SER A 190 -0.44 7.57 -6.39
C SER A 190 -1.62 7.51 -5.43
N VAL A 191 -1.58 6.68 -4.38
CA VAL A 191 -2.75 6.46 -3.51
C VAL A 191 -3.21 7.73 -2.80
N LEU A 192 -2.31 8.65 -2.47
CA LEU A 192 -2.65 9.94 -1.86
C LEU A 192 -3.06 11.02 -2.88
N SER A 193 -3.07 10.69 -4.17
CA SER A 193 -3.68 11.52 -5.22
C SER A 193 -5.18 11.20 -5.37
N SER A 194 -5.83 11.81 -6.36
CA SER A 194 -7.22 11.52 -6.72
C SER A 194 -7.52 10.04 -6.93
N VAL A 195 -6.51 9.22 -7.29
CA VAL A 195 -6.62 7.74 -7.40
C VAL A 195 -7.20 7.10 -6.14
N GLY A 196 -6.72 7.48 -4.95
CA GLY A 196 -7.29 7.00 -3.70
C GLY A 196 -8.30 7.97 -3.10
N ILE A 197 -8.07 9.28 -3.21
CA ILE A 197 -8.88 10.29 -2.53
C ILE A 197 -10.35 10.28 -2.99
N LEU A 198 -10.62 10.24 -4.29
CA LEU A 198 -12.01 10.20 -4.79
C LEU A 198 -12.79 8.99 -4.25
N PRO A 199 -12.32 7.74 -4.45
CA PRO A 199 -13.05 6.57 -3.94
C PRO A 199 -13.13 6.53 -2.41
N LEU A 200 -12.10 6.97 -1.68
CA LEU A 200 -12.17 7.03 -0.21
C LEU A 200 -13.21 8.05 0.29
N MET A 201 -13.36 9.19 -0.39
CA MET A 201 -14.44 10.15 -0.09
C MET A 201 -15.83 9.55 -0.36
N ILE A 202 -16.00 8.80 -1.45
CA ILE A 202 -17.25 8.09 -1.76
C ILE A 202 -17.58 7.09 -0.65
N LEU A 203 -16.58 6.36 -0.16
CA LEU A 203 -16.69 5.41 0.95
C LEU A 203 -16.94 6.07 2.31
N GLY A 204 -16.83 7.41 2.44
CA GLY A 204 -17.14 8.15 3.66
C GLY A 204 -15.96 8.40 4.59
N PHE A 205 -14.73 8.08 4.18
CA PHE A 205 -13.54 8.34 4.97
C PHE A 205 -13.19 9.83 5.03
N ASP A 206 -12.58 10.27 6.13
CA ASP A 206 -12.00 11.61 6.26
C ASP A 206 -10.65 11.67 5.54
N THR A 207 -10.69 11.92 4.24
CA THR A 207 -9.49 11.99 3.39
C THR A 207 -8.58 13.16 3.74
N GLN A 208 -9.10 14.23 4.35
CA GLN A 208 -8.26 15.32 4.84
C GLN A 208 -7.41 14.85 6.03
N ARG A 209 -7.96 14.06 6.95
CA ARG A 209 -7.17 13.45 8.04
C ARG A 209 -6.10 12.51 7.51
N ILE A 210 -6.36 11.74 6.44
CA ILE A 210 -5.34 10.91 5.78
C ILE A 210 -4.18 11.77 5.29
N LEU A 211 -4.46 12.82 4.50
CA LEU A 211 -3.43 13.71 3.97
C LEU A 211 -2.68 14.44 5.09
N ASN A 212 -3.37 14.88 6.14
CA ASN A 212 -2.74 15.53 7.29
C ASN A 212 -1.76 14.60 8.02
N GLY A 213 -2.10 13.31 8.15
CA GLY A 213 -1.22 12.30 8.73
C GLY A 213 0.04 12.07 7.89
N ALA A 214 -0.13 11.94 6.58
CA ALA A 214 0.98 11.84 5.63
C ALA A 214 1.87 13.10 5.69
N LYS A 215 1.26 14.30 5.67
CA LYS A 215 1.94 15.59 5.75
C LYS A 215 2.81 15.71 6.99
N ALA A 216 2.25 15.43 8.17
CA ALA A 216 3.00 15.50 9.42
C ALA A 216 4.19 14.52 9.44
N PHE A 217 4.07 13.36 8.79
CA PHE A 217 5.19 12.43 8.63
C PHE A 217 6.29 12.99 7.72
N VAL A 218 5.93 13.58 6.56
CA VAL A 218 6.91 14.25 5.67
C VAL A 218 7.63 15.39 6.40
N GLU A 219 6.88 16.27 7.07
CA GLU A 219 7.45 17.39 7.84
C GLU A 219 8.40 16.89 8.93
N GLY A 220 8.03 15.82 9.64
CA GLY A 220 8.89 15.18 10.64
C GLY A 220 10.18 14.62 10.05
N PHE A 221 10.11 13.97 8.89
CA PHE A 221 11.28 13.42 8.21
C PHE A 221 12.26 14.51 7.80
N PHE A 222 11.80 15.57 7.13
CA PHE A 222 12.68 16.68 6.71
C PHE A 222 13.13 17.58 7.85
N ALA A 223 12.48 17.51 9.02
CA ALA A 223 12.97 18.08 10.26
C ALA A 223 13.95 17.16 11.03
N ARG A 224 14.43 16.08 10.41
CA ARG A 224 15.36 15.08 11.00
C ARG A 224 14.80 14.40 12.27
N LYS A 225 13.48 14.30 12.41
CA LYS A 225 12.81 13.59 13.52
C LYS A 225 12.63 12.09 13.22
N HIS A 226 12.94 11.67 12.00
CA HIS A 226 12.72 10.30 11.51
C HIS A 226 13.98 9.66 10.90
N ASP A 227 15.17 10.00 11.42
CA ASP A 227 16.46 9.45 10.93
C ASP A 227 16.55 7.91 11.03
N HIS A 228 15.71 7.27 11.87
CA HIS A 228 15.55 5.80 11.88
C HIS A 228 15.19 5.22 10.50
N LEU A 229 14.50 5.99 9.65
CA LEU A 229 14.14 5.59 8.30
C LEU A 229 15.36 5.59 7.36
N LEU A 230 16.27 6.57 7.54
CA LEU A 230 17.56 6.61 6.84
C LEU A 230 18.44 5.44 7.25
N HIS A 231 18.53 5.17 8.57
CA HIS A 231 19.24 4.01 9.10
C HIS A 231 18.74 2.70 8.50
N LYS A 232 17.42 2.50 8.50
CA LYS A 232 16.78 1.29 7.96
C LYS A 232 17.01 1.14 6.46
N ALA A 233 16.79 2.21 5.69
CA ALA A 233 17.01 2.21 4.25
C ALA A 233 18.46 1.82 3.89
N PHE A 234 19.43 2.44 4.57
CA PHE A 234 20.84 2.15 4.34
C PHE A 234 21.18 0.71 4.72
N PHE A 235 20.75 0.26 5.91
CA PHE A 235 21.01 -1.11 6.37
C PHE A 235 20.49 -2.15 5.36
N LEU A 236 19.23 -2.02 4.93
CA LEU A 236 18.64 -2.95 3.97
C LEU A 236 19.37 -2.91 2.62
N ALA A 237 19.68 -1.72 2.12
CA ALA A 237 20.32 -1.58 0.81
C ALA A 237 21.79 -2.03 0.80
N LYS A 238 22.57 -1.78 1.86
CA LYS A 238 23.98 -2.20 1.92
C LYS A 238 24.16 -3.68 2.24
N ASN A 239 23.20 -4.30 2.93
CA ASN A 239 23.26 -5.72 3.27
C ASN A 239 22.44 -6.61 2.32
N TYR A 240 21.93 -6.10 1.19
CA TYR A 240 21.04 -6.85 0.30
C TYR A 240 21.65 -8.15 -0.27
N GLN A 241 22.98 -8.27 -0.34
CA GLN A 241 23.65 -9.48 -0.82
C GLN A 241 23.62 -10.61 0.21
N THR A 242 23.70 -10.28 1.51
CA THR A 242 23.64 -11.24 2.62
C THR A 242 22.20 -11.45 3.09
N LEU A 243 21.39 -10.38 3.06
CA LEU A 243 19.97 -10.34 3.44
C LEU A 243 19.09 -9.96 2.23
N PRO A 244 19.03 -10.78 1.17
CA PRO A 244 18.28 -10.48 -0.05
C PRO A 244 16.75 -10.49 0.14
N ILE A 245 16.25 -10.91 1.29
CA ILE A 245 14.80 -11.00 1.57
C ILE A 245 14.47 -10.07 2.73
N ASN A 246 13.51 -9.18 2.52
CA ASN A 246 12.95 -8.32 3.56
C ASN A 246 11.51 -8.73 3.84
N VAL A 247 11.24 -9.14 5.08
CA VAL A 247 9.93 -9.61 5.52
C VAL A 247 9.19 -8.47 6.20
N LEU A 248 7.96 -8.18 5.79
CA LEU A 248 7.00 -7.38 6.55
C LEU A 248 6.01 -8.33 7.21
N PHE A 249 6.13 -8.50 8.53
CA PHE A 249 5.33 -9.42 9.34
C PHE A 249 4.31 -8.64 10.18
N SER A 250 3.09 -8.54 9.67
CA SER A 250 2.05 -7.66 10.21
C SER A 250 1.12 -8.39 11.16
N TYR A 251 0.95 -7.89 12.39
CA TYR A 251 0.11 -8.46 13.44
C TYR A 251 -1.25 -7.77 13.50
N SER A 252 -2.02 -7.99 12.44
CA SER A 252 -3.47 -7.79 12.34
C SER A 252 -3.89 -8.15 10.93
N SER A 253 -5.00 -8.87 10.78
CA SER A 253 -5.52 -9.26 9.46
C SER A 253 -5.90 -8.07 8.58
N VAL A 254 -6.15 -6.90 9.17
CA VAL A 254 -6.47 -5.66 8.44
C VAL A 254 -5.31 -5.17 7.54
N PHE A 255 -4.08 -5.63 7.81
CA PHE A 255 -2.91 -5.28 7.01
C PHE A 255 -2.68 -6.21 5.82
N ARG A 256 -3.57 -7.16 5.53
CA ARG A 256 -3.39 -8.09 4.40
C ARG A 256 -3.23 -7.35 3.07
N ASP A 257 -4.12 -6.42 2.78
CA ASP A 257 -4.05 -5.65 1.53
C ASP A 257 -2.95 -4.59 1.56
N PHE A 258 -2.65 -4.05 2.74
CA PHE A 258 -1.50 -3.17 2.94
C PHE A 258 -0.18 -3.88 2.60
N ASN A 259 -0.03 -5.13 3.03
CA ASN A 259 1.12 -5.96 2.73
C ASN A 259 1.26 -6.20 1.22
N LEU A 260 0.17 -6.38 0.48
CA LEU A 260 0.19 -6.51 -0.98
C LEU A 260 0.62 -5.20 -1.67
N TRP A 261 0.11 -4.06 -1.19
CA TRP A 261 0.56 -2.74 -1.65
C TRP A 261 2.05 -2.52 -1.39
N TYR A 262 2.55 -2.86 -0.20
CA TYR A 262 3.96 -2.79 0.16
C TYR A 262 4.84 -3.64 -0.77
N VAL A 263 4.43 -4.88 -1.05
CA VAL A 263 5.17 -5.76 -1.97
C VAL A 263 5.32 -5.12 -3.34
N GLN A 264 4.25 -4.53 -3.89
CA GLN A 264 4.34 -3.81 -5.16
C GLN A 264 5.28 -2.61 -5.06
N LEU A 265 5.07 -1.74 -4.06
CA LEU A 265 5.86 -0.53 -3.86
C LEU A 265 7.36 -0.87 -3.81
N TRP A 266 7.73 -1.87 -3.03
CA TRP A 266 9.10 -2.27 -2.82
C TRP A 266 9.72 -2.96 -4.04
N ALA A 267 9.06 -3.99 -4.57
CA ALA A 267 9.59 -4.80 -5.67
C ALA A 267 9.77 -3.99 -6.96
N GLU A 268 8.75 -3.23 -7.36
CA GLU A 268 8.81 -2.44 -8.59
C GLU A 268 9.77 -1.26 -8.50
N SER A 269 9.97 -0.70 -7.30
CA SER A 269 10.86 0.45 -7.13
C SER A 269 12.33 0.06 -7.06
N LEU A 270 12.64 -1.02 -6.34
CA LEU A 270 14.02 -1.37 -5.97
C LEU A 270 14.64 -2.50 -6.79
N GLY A 271 13.82 -3.36 -7.41
CA GLY A 271 14.29 -4.43 -8.30
C GLY A 271 14.77 -3.89 -9.65
N LYS A 272 15.99 -3.36 -9.72
CA LYS A 272 16.49 -2.56 -10.85
C LYS A 272 17.92 -2.87 -11.24
N LEU A 273 18.34 -2.27 -12.36
CA LEU A 273 19.74 -2.09 -12.70
C LEU A 273 20.23 -0.77 -12.08
N ASN A 274 21.33 -0.82 -11.34
CA ASN A 274 22.03 0.39 -10.89
C ASN A 274 22.82 1.05 -12.03
N ALA A 275 23.47 2.18 -11.75
CA ALA A 275 24.30 2.91 -12.71
C ALA A 275 25.46 2.06 -13.32
N HIS A 276 25.79 0.92 -12.71
CA HIS A 276 26.82 -0.02 -13.18
C HIS A 276 26.22 -1.26 -13.88
N ASN A 277 24.94 -1.23 -14.26
CA ASN A 277 24.21 -2.34 -14.88
C ASN A 277 24.16 -3.63 -14.02
N GLN A 278 24.27 -3.49 -12.71
CA GLN A 278 24.14 -4.62 -11.78
C GLN A 278 22.69 -4.73 -11.30
N LYS A 279 22.19 -5.97 -11.22
CA LYS A 279 20.87 -6.25 -10.63
C LYS A 279 20.95 -6.06 -9.12
N VAL A 280 20.12 -5.16 -8.60
CA VAL A 280 20.00 -4.83 -7.19
C VAL A 280 18.56 -4.93 -6.73
N GLY A 281 18.35 -4.83 -5.42
CA GLY A 281 17.04 -4.89 -4.78
C GLY A 281 16.88 -6.08 -3.85
N LEU A 282 15.86 -6.02 -3.01
CA LEU A 282 15.49 -7.08 -2.08
C LEU A 282 14.14 -7.67 -2.50
N THR A 283 13.96 -8.96 -2.24
CA THR A 283 12.69 -9.65 -2.43
C THR A 283 11.78 -9.37 -1.23
N PRO A 284 10.68 -8.60 -1.38
CA PRO A 284 9.77 -8.36 -0.28
C PRO A 284 8.91 -9.61 -0.04
N LEU A 285 8.84 -10.05 1.21
CA LEU A 285 7.94 -11.10 1.68
C LEU A 285 6.94 -10.49 2.66
N ALA A 286 5.65 -10.70 2.45
CA ALA A 286 4.58 -10.15 3.26
C ALA A 286 3.87 -11.27 4.03
N LEU A 287 3.79 -11.16 5.35
CA LEU A 287 3.22 -12.18 6.25
C LEU A 287 2.22 -11.56 7.23
N ILE A 288 1.26 -12.36 7.69
CA ILE A 288 0.26 -12.00 8.70
C ILE A 288 0.45 -12.85 9.96
N GLY A 289 0.74 -12.19 11.07
CA GLY A 289 0.81 -12.80 12.39
C GLY A 289 -0.58 -12.92 13.04
N SER A 290 -0.89 -14.01 13.74
CA SER A 290 -0.08 -15.22 13.95
C SER A 290 -0.25 -16.31 12.88
N ILE A 291 -1.08 -16.08 11.84
CA ILE A 291 -1.38 -17.08 10.79
C ILE A 291 -0.11 -17.68 10.18
N ASP A 292 0.84 -16.85 9.75
CA ASP A 292 2.07 -17.28 9.08
C ASP A 292 3.17 -17.74 10.04
N GLN A 293 2.90 -17.75 11.35
CA GLN A 293 3.71 -18.53 12.30
C GLN A 293 3.58 -20.04 12.02
N HIS A 294 2.47 -20.46 11.43
CA HIS A 294 2.16 -21.85 11.09
C HIS A 294 2.50 -22.21 9.63
N SER A 295 3.29 -21.36 8.94
CA SER A 295 3.75 -21.61 7.57
C SER A 295 5.22 -21.19 7.42
N SER A 296 5.47 -19.89 7.42
CA SER A 296 6.74 -19.29 7.01
C SER A 296 7.74 -19.14 8.16
N LEU A 297 7.27 -19.12 9.41
CA LEU A 297 8.15 -18.90 10.56
C LEU A 297 9.25 -19.97 10.69
N GLN A 298 8.95 -21.24 10.41
CA GLN A 298 9.97 -22.31 10.39
C GLN A 298 11.14 -21.97 9.44
N LEU A 299 10.82 -21.47 8.24
CA LEU A 299 11.82 -21.05 7.24
C LEU A 299 12.58 -19.79 7.68
N ILE A 300 11.95 -18.91 8.45
CA ILE A 300 12.59 -17.71 8.97
C ILE A 300 13.58 -18.08 10.07
N VAL A 301 13.16 -18.92 11.03
CA VAL A 301 13.94 -19.29 12.23
C VAL A 301 15.09 -20.22 11.89
N GLN A 302 14.83 -21.35 11.20
CA GLN A 302 15.85 -22.41 11.00
C GLN A 302 16.26 -22.57 9.53
N GLY A 303 15.73 -21.75 8.63
CA GLY A 303 16.18 -21.71 7.25
C GLY A 303 17.49 -20.94 7.08
N VAL A 304 17.87 -20.69 5.82
CA VAL A 304 19.06 -19.88 5.51
C VAL A 304 18.94 -18.49 6.14
N MET A 305 19.99 -18.04 6.84
CA MET A 305 20.09 -16.72 7.48
C MET A 305 20.31 -15.63 6.43
N ASN A 306 19.25 -15.31 5.69
CA ASN A 306 19.28 -14.41 4.54
C ASN A 306 18.09 -13.42 4.52
N LYS A 307 17.53 -13.11 5.71
CA LYS A 307 16.30 -12.35 5.86
C LYS A 307 16.44 -11.28 6.94
N SER A 308 15.83 -10.11 6.71
CA SER A 308 15.51 -9.13 7.75
C SER A 308 13.99 -9.11 7.98
N VAL A 309 13.51 -8.85 9.19
CA VAL A 309 12.08 -8.88 9.51
C VAL A 309 11.58 -7.60 10.19
N THR A 310 10.72 -6.86 9.51
CA THR A 310 9.96 -5.75 10.08
C THR A 310 8.63 -6.24 10.62
N PHE A 311 8.41 -6.11 11.92
CA PHE A 311 7.11 -6.28 12.54
C PHE A 311 6.29 -5.01 12.39
N LEU A 312 5.02 -5.16 12.00
CA LEU A 312 4.04 -4.08 11.94
C LEU A 312 2.87 -4.42 12.87
N THR A 313 2.58 -3.58 13.85
CA THR A 313 1.51 -3.82 14.82
C THR A 313 0.70 -2.55 15.07
N ILE A 314 -0.41 -2.70 15.80
CA ILE A 314 -1.28 -1.60 16.20
C ILE A 314 -1.33 -1.59 17.73
N ASN A 315 -1.19 -0.40 18.32
CA ASN A 315 -1.51 -0.15 19.71
C ASN A 315 -3.03 -0.18 19.88
N GLN A 316 -3.59 -1.37 20.11
CA GLN A 316 -5.03 -1.61 20.15
C GLN A 316 -5.61 -1.53 21.56
N GLN A 317 -5.10 -0.68 22.46
CA GLN A 317 -5.58 -0.63 23.87
C GLN A 317 -7.11 -0.51 24.03
N CYS A 318 -7.82 -0.04 23.01
CA CYS A 318 -9.29 0.05 22.94
C CYS A 318 -10.01 -1.30 22.69
N PHE A 319 -9.31 -2.34 22.22
CA PHE A 319 -9.85 -3.65 21.82
C PHE A 319 -9.51 -4.76 22.83
N LEU A 320 -9.78 -4.51 24.13
CA LEU A 320 -9.57 -5.51 25.17
C LEU A 320 -10.63 -6.62 25.20
N GLU A 321 -11.68 -6.50 24.39
CA GLU A 321 -12.68 -7.56 24.15
C GLU A 321 -12.68 -7.95 22.66
N PRO A 322 -12.99 -9.22 22.33
CA PRO A 322 -13.38 -10.28 23.24
C PRO A 322 -12.20 -10.90 24.02
N LYS A 323 -12.52 -11.50 25.17
CA LYS A 323 -11.62 -12.34 25.96
C LYS A 323 -11.87 -13.82 25.77
N ILE A 324 -10.81 -14.59 25.97
CA ILE A 324 -10.89 -16.04 26.12
C ILE A 324 -11.69 -16.33 27.39
N PRO A 325 -12.80 -17.07 27.31
CA PRO A 325 -13.62 -17.37 28.48
C PRO A 325 -12.81 -18.19 29.49
N ASN A 326 -13.04 -17.96 30.78
CA ASN A 326 -12.41 -18.75 31.84
C ASN A 326 -13.13 -20.09 32.01
N ILE A 327 -12.97 -20.99 31.03
CA ILE A 327 -13.53 -22.34 31.03
C ILE A 327 -12.40 -23.34 30.78
N SER A 328 -12.49 -24.50 31.43
CA SER A 328 -11.61 -25.63 31.15
C SER A 328 -12.40 -26.66 30.33
N LEU A 329 -11.81 -27.11 29.23
CA LEU A 329 -12.41 -28.14 28.36
C LEU A 329 -11.67 -29.46 28.58
N PRO A 330 -12.37 -30.59 28.81
CA PRO A 330 -11.72 -31.89 29.02
C PRO A 330 -10.73 -32.22 27.90
N TYR A 331 -9.54 -32.70 28.28
CA TYR A 331 -8.41 -33.04 27.40
C TYR A 331 -7.65 -31.85 26.79
N LEU A 332 -8.06 -30.60 27.07
CA LEU A 332 -7.43 -29.37 26.57
C LEU A 332 -6.94 -28.45 27.69
N GLU A 333 -6.83 -28.95 28.92
CA GLU A 333 -6.47 -28.18 30.12
C GLU A 333 -5.08 -27.55 30.00
N SER A 334 -4.21 -28.11 29.17
CA SER A 334 -2.90 -27.54 28.83
C SER A 334 -2.98 -26.15 28.18
N SER A 335 -4.14 -25.74 27.65
CA SER A 335 -4.38 -24.42 27.07
C SER A 335 -4.96 -23.40 28.06
N ASP A 336 -5.34 -23.82 29.27
CA ASP A 336 -6.02 -22.96 30.24
C ASP A 336 -5.16 -21.77 30.70
N PHE A 337 -3.84 -21.80 30.48
CA PHE A 337 -2.93 -20.71 30.82
C PHE A 337 -3.23 -19.38 30.08
N VAL A 338 -3.97 -19.42 28.96
CA VAL A 338 -4.41 -18.21 28.25
C VAL A 338 -5.82 -17.76 28.64
N ASN A 339 -6.52 -18.48 29.52
CA ASN A 339 -7.87 -18.12 29.93
C ASN A 339 -7.95 -16.72 30.56
N ALA A 340 -9.10 -16.07 30.42
CA ALA A 340 -9.35 -14.68 30.83
C ALA A 340 -8.45 -13.62 30.15
N THR A 341 -7.59 -14.02 29.21
CA THR A 341 -6.76 -13.10 28.42
C THR A 341 -7.56 -12.58 27.23
N SER A 342 -7.40 -11.29 26.89
CA SER A 342 -7.99 -10.76 25.66
C SER A 342 -7.29 -11.32 24.43
N PHE A 343 -8.03 -11.49 23.33
CA PHE A 343 -7.40 -11.92 22.08
C PHE A 343 -6.31 -10.95 21.62
N LEU A 344 -6.50 -9.65 21.89
CA LEU A 344 -5.46 -8.65 21.69
C LEU A 344 -4.19 -8.95 22.49
N THR A 345 -4.32 -9.16 23.80
CA THR A 345 -3.14 -9.43 24.65
C THR A 345 -2.44 -10.70 24.19
N LEU A 346 -3.19 -11.75 23.85
CA LEU A 346 -2.61 -12.97 23.30
C LEU A 346 -1.86 -12.70 21.98
N LEU A 347 -2.46 -11.97 21.04
CA LEU A 347 -1.82 -11.62 19.76
C LEU A 347 -0.54 -10.79 19.96
N ASN A 348 -0.55 -9.81 20.87
CA ASN A 348 0.62 -9.01 21.22
C ASN A 348 1.73 -9.85 21.85
N LEU A 349 1.38 -10.81 22.72
CA LEU A 349 2.36 -11.73 23.30
C LEU A 349 2.92 -12.68 22.25
N GLN A 350 2.11 -13.17 21.32
CA GLN A 350 2.57 -13.97 20.17
C GLN A 350 3.55 -13.18 19.28
N GLN A 351 3.26 -11.90 19.02
CA GLN A 351 4.15 -10.99 18.29
C GLN A 351 5.48 -10.83 19.00
N LYS A 352 5.42 -10.50 20.29
CA LYS A 352 6.60 -10.27 21.11
C LYS A 352 7.47 -11.53 21.20
N ALA A 353 6.88 -12.67 21.51
CA ALA A 353 7.57 -13.95 21.59
C ALA A 353 8.27 -14.29 20.27
N THR A 354 7.56 -14.13 19.14
CA THR A 354 8.15 -14.35 17.81
C THR A 354 9.34 -13.43 17.57
N MET A 355 9.19 -12.13 17.84
CA MET A 355 10.27 -11.15 17.65
C MET A 355 11.49 -11.45 18.54
N GLU A 356 11.28 -11.84 19.80
CA GLU A 356 12.35 -12.24 20.72
C GLU A 356 13.07 -13.51 20.23
N THR A 357 12.33 -14.51 19.74
CA THR A 357 12.93 -15.70 19.11
C THR A 357 13.79 -15.32 17.91
N LEU A 358 13.28 -14.47 16.99
CA LEU A 358 14.05 -14.07 15.82
C LEU A 358 15.33 -13.32 16.21
N LYS A 359 15.27 -12.44 17.21
CA LYS A 359 16.46 -11.76 17.74
C LYS A 359 17.48 -12.73 18.33
N ALA A 360 17.01 -13.72 19.10
CA ALA A 360 17.88 -14.73 19.70
C ALA A 360 18.61 -15.59 18.65
N GLU A 361 17.95 -15.88 17.52
CA GLU A 361 18.54 -16.54 16.35
C GLU A 361 19.42 -15.61 15.49
N GLY A 362 19.61 -14.36 15.92
CA GLY A 362 20.44 -13.39 15.22
C GLY A 362 19.81 -12.80 13.96
N ILE A 363 18.51 -12.97 13.74
CA ILE A 363 17.80 -12.40 12.59
C ILE A 363 17.59 -10.90 12.84
N PRO A 364 18.02 -10.00 11.93
CA PRO A 364 17.79 -8.57 12.08
C PRO A 364 16.30 -8.28 12.04
N THR A 365 15.75 -7.79 13.16
CA THR A 365 14.34 -7.42 13.28
C THR A 365 14.17 -5.93 13.47
N ASP A 366 12.99 -5.36 13.20
CA ASP A 366 12.54 -4.08 13.74
C ASP A 366 11.03 -4.02 13.94
N LEU A 367 10.52 -2.97 14.60
CA LEU A 367 9.10 -2.85 14.95
C LEU A 367 8.56 -1.45 14.66
N ILE A 368 7.47 -1.43 13.90
CA ILE A 368 6.60 -0.29 13.65
C ILE A 368 5.28 -0.52 14.38
N THR A 369 4.89 0.42 15.23
CA THR A 369 3.60 0.41 15.93
C THR A 369 2.75 1.59 15.50
N LEU A 370 1.55 1.33 14.99
CA LEU A 370 0.53 2.35 14.78
C LEU A 370 -0.11 2.66 16.13
N GLU A 371 -0.06 3.90 16.59
CA GLU A 371 -0.67 4.31 17.87
C GLU A 371 -2.20 4.25 17.84
N SER A 372 -2.80 4.39 16.65
CA SER A 372 -4.22 4.24 16.39
C SER A 372 -4.44 3.69 14.98
N LEU A 373 -5.54 2.97 14.77
CA LEU A 373 -5.95 2.54 13.43
C LEU A 373 -7.00 3.53 12.90
N ASP A 374 -6.55 4.73 12.54
CA ASP A 374 -7.39 5.81 12.02
C ASP A 374 -6.83 6.40 10.72
N GLU A 375 -7.59 7.32 10.12
CA GLU A 375 -7.24 7.96 8.85
C GLU A 375 -5.83 8.58 8.88
N ALA A 376 -5.49 9.31 9.94
CA ALA A 376 -4.21 10.00 10.05
C ALA A 376 -3.03 9.02 10.18
N SER A 377 -3.18 7.99 11.02
CA SER A 377 -2.13 6.98 11.20
C SER A 377 -1.88 6.14 9.95
N VAL A 378 -2.93 5.81 9.17
CA VAL A 378 -2.76 5.13 7.88
C VAL A 378 -2.09 6.04 6.85
N GLY A 379 -2.45 7.34 6.79
CA GLY A 379 -1.77 8.31 5.93
C GLY A 379 -0.27 8.41 6.25
N ALA A 380 0.09 8.48 7.54
CA ALA A 380 1.48 8.45 7.99
C ALA A 380 2.19 7.13 7.62
N LEU A 381 1.50 5.99 7.72
CA LEU A 381 2.06 4.67 7.38
C LEU A 381 2.37 4.53 5.88
N ILE A 382 1.45 4.97 5.02
CA ILE A 382 1.67 5.00 3.57
C ILE A 382 2.93 5.83 3.27
N MET A 383 2.98 7.05 3.80
CA MET A 383 4.09 7.96 3.56
C MET A 383 5.43 7.43 4.13
N TYR A 384 5.40 6.74 5.27
CA TYR A 384 6.59 6.06 5.81
C TYR A 384 7.18 5.08 4.79
N PHE A 385 6.37 4.20 4.20
CA PHE A 385 6.89 3.20 3.27
C PHE A 385 7.28 3.79 1.92
N GLU A 386 6.58 4.82 1.44
CA GLU A 386 6.97 5.56 0.24
C GLU A 386 8.33 6.24 0.43
N LEU A 387 8.56 6.95 1.55
CA LEU A 387 9.84 7.57 1.87
C LEU A 387 10.95 6.53 2.11
N LEU A 388 10.66 5.43 2.80
CA LEU A 388 11.63 4.35 3.03
C LEU A 388 12.11 3.77 1.71
N THR A 389 11.19 3.57 0.76
CA THR A 389 11.49 3.06 -0.57
C THR A 389 12.40 4.03 -1.34
N SER A 390 12.11 5.33 -1.31
CA SER A 390 12.98 6.33 -1.96
C SER A 390 14.35 6.40 -1.32
N CYS A 391 14.44 6.37 0.01
CA CYS A 391 15.73 6.33 0.72
C CYS A 391 16.55 5.10 0.33
N ALA A 392 15.93 3.91 0.25
CA ALA A 392 16.63 2.70 -0.17
C ALA A 392 17.09 2.78 -1.63
N GLY A 393 16.24 3.33 -2.52
CA GLY A 393 16.59 3.58 -3.91
C GLY A 393 17.77 4.55 -4.09
N ALA A 394 17.84 5.60 -3.27
CA ALA A 394 18.99 6.51 -3.23
C ALA A 394 20.28 5.77 -2.84
N VAL A 395 20.24 4.91 -1.82
CA VAL A 395 21.41 4.11 -1.40
C VAL A 395 21.86 3.12 -2.50
N PHE A 396 20.93 2.58 -3.27
CA PHE A 396 21.20 1.70 -4.41
C PHE A 396 21.73 2.45 -5.65
N GLY A 397 21.55 3.77 -5.73
CA GLY A 397 21.90 4.56 -6.91
C GLY A 397 21.06 4.19 -8.14
N ILE A 398 19.75 4.02 -7.95
CA ILE A 398 18.80 3.62 -9.00
C ILE A 398 17.72 4.69 -9.22
N ASN A 399 16.99 4.59 -10.33
CA ASN A 399 15.73 5.30 -10.47
C ASN A 399 14.60 4.53 -9.77
N THR A 400 14.17 5.04 -8.61
CA THR A 400 13.09 4.47 -7.81
C THR A 400 11.72 4.52 -8.51
N TYR A 401 11.52 5.47 -9.44
CA TYR A 401 10.19 5.86 -9.91
C TYR A 401 9.79 5.31 -11.29
N ASP A 402 10.73 4.71 -12.04
CA ASP A 402 10.44 4.05 -13.32
C ASP A 402 10.15 2.54 -13.17
N GLN A 403 9.83 1.85 -14.27
CA GLN A 403 9.62 0.40 -14.29
C GLN A 403 9.92 -0.22 -15.67
N PRO A 404 11.14 -0.07 -16.22
CA PRO A 404 11.43 -0.52 -17.59
C PRO A 404 11.17 -2.02 -17.82
N GLY A 405 11.35 -2.85 -16.78
CA GLY A 405 11.21 -4.31 -16.88
C GLY A 405 9.82 -4.80 -17.29
N VAL A 406 8.74 -4.08 -16.95
CA VAL A 406 7.37 -4.52 -17.25
C VAL A 406 6.99 -4.33 -18.72
N GLU A 407 7.69 -3.45 -19.44
CA GLU A 407 7.40 -3.16 -20.85
C GLU A 407 7.77 -4.33 -21.77
N PHE A 408 8.73 -5.17 -21.38
CA PHE A 408 9.11 -6.35 -22.15
C PHE A 408 7.93 -7.32 -22.31
N GLY A 409 7.21 -7.62 -21.22
CA GLY A 409 6.03 -8.48 -21.25
C GLY A 409 4.93 -7.90 -22.13
N LYS A 410 4.67 -6.60 -22.01
CA LYS A 410 3.67 -5.89 -22.84
C LYS A 410 4.00 -5.96 -24.33
N LYS A 411 5.28 -5.77 -24.70
CA LYS A 411 5.71 -5.88 -26.10
C LYS A 411 5.52 -7.29 -26.63
N ARG A 412 5.93 -8.32 -25.87
CA ARG A 412 5.75 -9.73 -26.26
C ARG A 412 4.30 -10.10 -26.44
N LEU A 413 3.42 -9.65 -25.55
CA LEU A 413 1.98 -9.87 -25.68
C LEU A 413 1.43 -9.25 -26.97
N ARG A 414 1.85 -8.03 -27.31
CA ARG A 414 1.43 -7.38 -28.58
C ARG A 414 1.89 -8.14 -29.82
N GLU A 415 3.04 -8.81 -29.78
CA GLU A 415 3.55 -9.64 -30.89
C GLU A 415 2.73 -10.94 -31.10
N MET A 416 1.88 -11.33 -30.13
CA MET A 416 1.03 -12.51 -30.22
C MET A 416 -0.34 -12.25 -30.86
N PHE A 417 -0.70 -10.98 -31.09
CA PHE A 417 -1.88 -10.53 -31.83
C PHE A 417 -1.45 -9.90 -33.15
#